data_AF-G0QBI6-F1
#
_entry.id   AF-G0QBI6-F1
#
_cell.length_a   1.000
_cell.length_b   1.000
_cell.length_c   1.000
_cell.angle_alpha   90.00
_cell.angle_beta   90.00
_cell.angle_gamma   90.00
#
_symmetry.space_group_name_H-M   'P 1'
#
loop_
_entity.id
_entity.type
_entity.pdbx_description
1 polymer ?
#
loop_
_entity_poly.entity_id
_entity_poly.type
_entity_poly.pdbx_seq_one_letter_code
_entity_poly.pdbx_strand_id
1 'polypeptide(L)'
;MEVDPDRFVASAIARALQIGISVGVSLLAAGIIVDNQTLLLGGALATPLTLGFGAFTFLNYPKVRMKRISRELEKDLPYALRHMLIEVRSGISLYEAMVSVSTGYGRASEEFDTIVRDINGGKPQVEALEDSIVRNPSTMYRRAMWQMINAMK
;
A
#
# COMPACT_ATOMS: atom_id res chain seq x y z
N MET A 1 -10.09 2.46 -3.07
CA MET A 1 -10.40 3.51 -2.09
C MET A 1 -9.36 4.61 -2.28
N GLU A 2 -9.68 5.62 -3.09
CA GLU A 2 -8.92 6.88 -3.08
C GLU A 2 -9.19 7.55 -1.73
N VAL A 3 -8.26 7.37 -0.80
CA VAL A 3 -8.26 8.18 0.41
C VAL A 3 -7.70 9.51 -0.03
N ASP A 4 -8.58 10.50 -0.15
CA ASP A 4 -8.24 11.88 -0.44
C ASP A 4 -7.02 12.29 0.43
N PRO A 5 -5.87 12.65 -0.16
CA PRO A 5 -4.62 12.88 0.57
C PRO A 5 -4.79 13.80 1.78
N ASP A 6 -5.64 14.81 1.63
CA ASP A 6 -5.94 15.80 2.66
C ASP A 6 -6.69 15.19 3.84
N ARG A 7 -7.66 14.29 3.59
CA ARG A 7 -8.39 13.58 4.65
C ARG A 7 -7.48 12.59 5.37
N PHE A 8 -6.53 11.96 4.67
CA PHE A 8 -5.55 11.09 5.31
C PHE A 8 -4.64 11.86 6.25
N VAL A 9 -4.06 12.97 5.77
CA VAL A 9 -3.19 13.84 6.58
C VAL A 9 -3.96 14.41 7.77
N ALA A 10 -5.19 14.88 7.57
CA ALA A 10 -6.04 15.35 8.66
C ALA A 10 -6.30 14.27 9.72
N SER A 11 -6.59 13.02 9.30
CA SER A 11 -6.80 11.92 10.24
C SER A 11 -5.53 11.49 10.99
N ALA A 12 -4.37 11.56 10.32
CA ALA A 12 -3.06 11.28 10.92
C ALA A 12 -2.68 12.33 11.97
N ILE A 13 -2.88 13.60 11.65
CA ILE A 13 -2.65 14.72 12.57
C ILE A 13 -3.63 14.62 13.75
N ALA A 14 -4.92 14.40 13.51
CA ALA A 14 -5.92 14.28 14.58
C ALA A 14 -5.59 13.14 15.58
N ARG A 15 -5.16 11.97 15.08
CA ARG A 15 -4.76 10.84 15.93
C ARG A 15 -3.48 11.11 16.70
N ALA A 16 -2.48 11.73 16.07
CA ALA A 16 -1.25 12.12 16.76
C ALA A 16 -1.55 13.12 17.89
N LEU A 17 -2.42 14.09 17.62
CA LEU A 17 -2.83 15.13 18.55
C LEU A 17 -3.62 14.54 19.74
N GLN A 18 -4.54 13.62 19.48
CA GLN A 18 -5.30 12.93 20.52
C GLN A 18 -4.38 12.11 21.46
N ILE A 19 -3.43 11.34 20.89
CA ILE A 19 -2.47 10.57 21.68
C ILE A 19 -1.58 11.49 22.51
N GLY A 20 -1.03 12.54 21.89
CA GLY A 20 -0.16 13.48 22.59
C GLY A 20 -0.86 14.22 23.73
N ILE A 21 -2.08 14.72 23.52
CA ILE A 21 -2.87 15.35 24.59
C ILE A 21 -3.19 14.33 25.69
N SER A 22 -3.60 13.10 25.34
CA SER A 22 -3.97 12.09 26.35
C SER A 22 -2.80 11.71 27.25
N VAL A 23 -1.60 11.56 26.70
CA VAL A 23 -0.38 11.26 27.46
C VAL A 23 0.07 12.47 28.28
N GLY A 24 0.02 13.67 27.70
CA GLY A 24 0.37 14.91 28.40
C GLY A 24 -0.53 15.19 29.59
N VAL A 25 -1.86 15.12 29.41
CA VAL A 25 -2.84 15.33 30.48
C VAL A 25 -2.70 14.30 31.59
N SER A 26 -2.46 13.03 31.23
CA SER A 26 -2.30 11.95 32.22
C SER A 26 -1.06 12.15 33.10
N LEU A 27 0.08 12.54 32.51
CA LEU A 27 1.33 12.76 33.24
C LEU A 27 1.31 14.05 34.07
N LEU A 28 0.70 15.12 33.55
CA LEU A 28 0.54 16.37 34.29
C LEU A 28 -0.42 16.20 35.49
N ALA A 29 -1.54 15.50 35.31
CA ALA A 29 -2.46 15.19 36.41
C ALA A 29 -1.79 14.34 37.50
N ALA A 30 -1.03 13.31 37.11
CA ALA A 30 -0.27 12.49 38.05
C ALA A 30 0.80 13.32 38.80
N GLY A 31 1.48 14.26 38.12
CA GLY A 31 2.47 15.14 38.74
C GLY A 31 1.87 16.09 39.78
N ILE A 32 0.67 16.62 39.53
CA ILE A 32 -0.06 17.49 40.48
C ILE A 32 -0.54 16.69 41.70
N ILE A 33 -1.03 15.47 41.52
CA ILE A 33 -1.55 14.63 42.61
C ILE A 33 -0.42 14.20 43.57
N VAL A 34 0.77 13.93 43.04
CA VAL A 34 1.92 13.40 43.80
C VAL A 34 2.87 14.51 44.29
N ASP A 35 2.60 15.77 43.93
CA ASP A 35 3.41 16.97 44.24
C ASP A 35 4.91 16.78 43.92
N ASN A 36 5.18 16.11 42.80
CA ASN A 36 6.54 15.76 42.39
C ASN A 36 6.97 16.56 41.16
N GLN A 37 7.91 17.48 41.37
CA GLN A 37 8.46 18.35 40.34
C GLN A 37 9.11 17.58 39.17
N THR A 38 9.64 16.38 39.41
CA THR A 38 10.22 15.54 38.34
C THR A 38 9.15 14.96 37.40
N LEU A 39 7.97 14.64 37.91
CA LEU A 39 6.84 14.14 37.10
C LEU A 39 6.23 15.26 36.26
N LEU A 40 6.14 16.47 36.80
CA LEU A 40 5.67 17.65 36.07
C LEU A 40 6.61 18.00 34.91
N LEU A 41 7.93 18.02 35.16
CA LEU A 41 8.94 18.27 34.12
C LEU A 41 8.94 17.14 33.06
N GLY A 42 8.78 15.88 33.51
CA GLY A 42 8.67 14.72 32.64
C GLY A 42 7.44 14.74 31.74
N GLY A 43 6.28 15.13 32.26
CA GLY A 43 5.06 15.32 31.47
C GLY A 43 5.21 16.42 30.41
N ALA A 44 5.75 17.58 30.81
CA ALA A 44 5.98 18.70 29.89
C ALA A 44 6.92 18.35 28.73
N LEU A 45 7.95 17.53 28.97
CA LEU A 45 8.88 17.05 27.93
C LEU A 45 8.33 15.87 27.12
N ALA A 46 7.56 14.97 27.74
CA ALA A 46 6.99 13.79 27.06
C ALA A 46 5.91 14.17 26.03
N THR A 47 5.17 15.25 26.28
CA THR A 47 4.08 15.70 25.41
C THR A 47 4.55 16.07 23.98
N PRO A 48 5.53 16.97 23.77
CA PRO A 48 6.04 17.27 22.42
C PRO A 48 6.74 16.07 21.77
N LEU A 49 7.38 15.22 22.57
CA LEU A 49 8.10 14.04 22.08
C LEU A 49 7.14 12.98 21.52
N THR A 50 6.04 12.71 22.23
CA THR A 50 5.00 11.77 21.79
C THR A 50 4.17 12.32 20.64
N LEU A 51 3.90 13.63 20.60
CA LEU A 51 3.28 14.29 19.45
C LEU A 51 4.14 14.18 18.19
N GLY A 52 5.42 14.54 18.28
CA GLY A 52 6.34 14.48 17.15
C GLY A 52 6.54 13.07 16.63
N PHE A 53 6.72 12.10 17.53
CA PHE A 53 6.87 10.69 17.16
C PHE A 53 5.58 10.09 16.59
N GLY A 54 4.43 10.44 17.15
CA GLY A 54 3.12 10.06 16.64
C GLY A 54 2.90 10.57 15.22
N ALA A 55 3.09 11.87 14.99
CA ALA A 55 2.96 12.47 13.67
C ALA A 55 3.89 11.79 12.64
N PHE A 56 5.15 11.53 13.01
CA PHE A 56 6.10 10.84 12.14
C PHE A 56 5.64 9.42 11.76
N THR A 57 5.14 8.63 12.71
CA THR A 57 4.70 7.25 12.46
C THR A 57 3.46 7.20 11.57
N PHE A 58 2.45 8.04 11.82
CA PHE A 58 1.23 8.07 11.02
C PHE A 58 1.46 8.60 9.59
N LEU A 59 2.34 9.59 9.41
CA LEU A 59 2.71 10.08 8.08
C LEU A 59 3.48 9.04 7.25
N ASN A 60 4.26 8.17 7.89
CA ASN A 60 5.00 7.12 7.20
C ASN A 60 4.20 5.82 7.01
N TYR A 61 3.09 5.64 7.73
CA TYR A 61 2.20 4.49 7.60
C TYR A 61 1.79 4.13 6.15
N PRO A 62 1.33 5.08 5.30
CA PRO A 62 0.92 4.75 3.93
C PRO A 62 2.13 4.28 3.11
N LYS A 63 3.29 4.91 3.26
CA LYS A 63 4.54 4.51 2.57
C LYS A 63 4.94 3.08 2.96
N VAL A 64 4.86 2.74 4.24
CA VAL A 64 5.18 1.40 4.74
C VAL A 64 4.18 0.37 4.19
N ARG A 65 2.89 0.69 4.18
CA ARG A 65 1.84 -0.17 3.62
C ARG A 65 2.07 -0.42 2.13
N MET A 66 2.31 0.63 1.34
CA MET A 66 2.58 0.49 -0.10
C MET A 66 3.83 -0.35 -0.35
N LYS A 67 4.91 -0.13 0.41
CA LYS A 67 6.13 -0.95 0.32
C LYS A 67 5.89 -2.42 0.68
N ARG A 68 4.94 -2.71 1.57
CA ARG A 68 4.56 -4.10 1.89
C ARG A 68 3.79 -4.74 0.73
N ILE A 69 2.80 -4.03 0.18
CA ILE A 69 2.02 -4.47 -0.98
C ILE A 69 2.95 -4.76 -2.17
N SER A 70 3.89 -3.83 -2.49
CA SER A 70 4.87 -4.04 -3.56
C SER A 70 5.73 -5.28 -3.34
N ARG A 71 6.20 -5.53 -2.10
CA ARG A 71 7.04 -6.69 -1.79
C ARG A 71 6.30 -8.00 -1.93
N GLU A 72 5.05 -8.06 -1.49
CA GLU A 72 4.21 -9.25 -1.64
C GLU A 72 3.94 -9.53 -3.14
N LEU A 73 3.61 -8.49 -3.90
CA LEU A 73 3.46 -8.61 -5.35
C LEU A 73 4.75 -9.07 -6.04
N GLU A 74 5.90 -8.49 -5.70
CA GLU A 74 7.19 -8.85 -6.31
C GLU A 74 7.63 -10.27 -5.97
N LYS A 75 7.21 -10.79 -4.82
CA LYS A 75 7.43 -12.19 -4.46
C LYS A 75 6.59 -13.12 -5.33
N ASP A 76 5.32 -12.80 -5.54
CA ASP A 76 4.38 -13.71 -6.20
C ASP A 76 4.41 -13.62 -7.74
N LEU A 77 4.73 -12.44 -8.28
CA LEU A 77 4.68 -12.14 -9.71
C LEU A 77 5.51 -13.09 -10.61
N PRO A 78 6.76 -13.46 -10.26
CA PRO A 78 7.57 -14.33 -11.12
C PRO A 78 6.92 -15.71 -11.37
N TYR A 79 6.17 -16.23 -10.39
CA TYR A 79 5.48 -17.51 -10.52
C TYR A 79 4.32 -17.42 -11.51
N ALA A 80 3.52 -16.36 -11.43
CA ALA A 80 2.44 -16.08 -12.38
C ALA A 80 3.00 -15.86 -13.79
N LEU A 81 4.02 -15.01 -13.95
CA LEU A 81 4.65 -14.74 -15.25
C LEU A 81 5.23 -16.02 -15.88
N ARG A 82 5.81 -16.92 -15.07
CA ARG A 82 6.34 -18.20 -15.57
C ARG A 82 5.23 -19.11 -16.06
N HIS A 83 4.10 -19.16 -15.37
CA HIS A 83 2.95 -19.96 -15.82
C HIS A 83 2.41 -19.41 -17.15
N MET A 84 2.16 -18.11 -17.24
CA MET A 84 1.74 -17.48 -18.49
C MET A 84 2.72 -17.73 -19.64
N LEU A 85 4.04 -17.66 -19.36
CA LEU A 85 5.05 -17.94 -20.37
C LEU A 85 4.96 -19.37 -20.93
N ILE A 86 4.65 -20.35 -20.08
CA ILE A 86 4.48 -21.75 -20.50
C ILE A 86 3.25 -21.88 -21.40
N GLU A 87 2.13 -21.28 -20.99
CA GLU A 87 0.87 -21.33 -21.73
C GLU A 87 0.97 -20.61 -23.09
N VAL A 88 1.54 -19.41 -23.10
CA VAL A 88 1.76 -18.66 -24.35
C VAL A 88 2.68 -19.44 -25.29
N ARG A 89 3.70 -20.12 -24.77
CA ARG A 89 4.58 -21.00 -25.57
C ARG A 89 3.87 -22.25 -26.08
N SER A 90 2.83 -22.74 -25.40
CA SER A 90 1.99 -23.84 -25.90
C SER A 90 0.88 -23.38 -26.84
N GLY A 91 0.89 -22.12 -27.26
CA GLY A 91 -0.07 -21.57 -28.23
C GLY A 91 -1.37 -21.07 -27.60
N ILE A 92 -1.46 -21.01 -26.27
CA ILE A 92 -2.59 -20.37 -25.58
C ILE A 92 -2.47 -18.86 -25.78
N SER A 93 -3.60 -18.18 -25.99
CA SER A 93 -3.60 -16.73 -26.18
C SER A 93 -3.11 -16.01 -24.92
N LEU A 94 -2.50 -14.83 -25.08
CA LEU A 94 -2.05 -14.04 -23.93
C LEU A 94 -3.20 -13.69 -22.97
N TYR A 95 -4.40 -13.45 -23.52
CA TYR A 95 -5.59 -13.19 -22.70
C TYR A 95 -5.95 -14.40 -21.84
N GLU A 96 -6.06 -15.59 -22.43
CA GLU A 96 -6.35 -16.82 -21.69
C GLU A 96 -5.26 -17.12 -20.66
N ALA A 97 -4.00 -16.81 -20.98
CA ALA A 97 -2.91 -16.94 -20.02
C ALA A 97 -3.05 -15.98 -18.83
N MET A 98 -3.52 -14.75 -19.05
CA MET A 98 -3.84 -13.84 -17.93
C MET A 98 -5.02 -14.36 -17.08
N VAL A 99 -6.02 -14.99 -17.72
CA VAL A 99 -7.15 -15.63 -17.04
C VAL A 99 -6.66 -16.77 -16.16
N SER A 100 -5.74 -17.62 -16.64
CA SER A 100 -5.23 -18.77 -15.86
C SER A 100 -4.52 -18.34 -14.58
N VAL A 101 -3.78 -17.22 -14.62
CA VAL A 101 -3.03 -16.71 -13.47
C VAL A 101 -3.79 -15.70 -12.60
N SER A 102 -5.05 -15.41 -12.94
CA SER A 102 -5.95 -14.60 -12.11
C SER A 102 -6.26 -15.25 -10.76
N THR A 103 -5.87 -16.51 -10.56
CA THR A 103 -5.98 -17.24 -9.29
C THR A 103 -4.70 -18.02 -8.98
N GLY A 104 -4.42 -18.27 -7.69
CA GLY A 104 -3.32 -19.16 -7.26
C GLY A 104 -1.94 -18.53 -7.03
N TYR A 105 -1.75 -17.24 -7.29
CA TYR A 105 -0.47 -16.52 -7.15
C TYR A 105 -0.58 -15.30 -6.22
N GLY A 106 -1.34 -15.42 -5.13
CA GLY A 106 -1.44 -14.39 -4.09
C GLY A 106 -1.77 -13.01 -4.67
N ARG A 107 -0.92 -12.03 -4.39
CA ARG A 107 -1.17 -10.64 -4.80
C ARG A 107 -0.99 -10.41 -6.30
N ALA A 108 -0.23 -11.24 -7.00
CA ALA A 108 -0.15 -11.15 -8.46
C ALA A 108 -1.48 -11.53 -9.11
N SER A 109 -2.14 -12.57 -8.59
CA SER A 109 -3.47 -12.99 -9.06
C SER A 109 -4.53 -11.91 -8.86
N GLU A 110 -4.53 -11.18 -7.74
CA GLU A 110 -5.44 -10.04 -7.51
C GLU A 110 -5.33 -8.98 -8.62
N GLU A 111 -4.11 -8.67 -9.06
CA GLU A 111 -3.88 -7.70 -10.12
C GLU A 111 -4.27 -8.23 -11.50
N PHE A 112 -3.99 -9.50 -11.80
CA PHE A 112 -4.40 -10.14 -13.05
C PHE A 112 -5.92 -10.31 -13.14
N ASP A 113 -6.60 -10.67 -12.05
CA ASP A 113 -8.06 -10.70 -11.97
C ASP A 113 -8.67 -9.32 -12.28
N THR A 114 -8.08 -8.26 -11.73
CA THR A 114 -8.51 -6.89 -12.02
C THR A 114 -8.33 -6.55 -13.52
N ILE A 115 -7.21 -6.92 -14.13
CA ILE A 115 -6.98 -6.74 -15.58
C ILE A 115 -8.03 -7.51 -16.39
N VAL A 116 -8.24 -8.80 -16.08
CA VAL A 116 -9.20 -9.67 -16.79
C VAL A 116 -10.62 -9.11 -16.67
N ARG A 117 -11.01 -8.63 -15.49
CA ARG A 117 -12.32 -8.00 -15.26
C ARG A 117 -12.49 -6.72 -16.06
N ASP A 118 -11.48 -5.87 -16.13
CA ASP A 118 -11.53 -4.65 -16.95
C ASP A 118 -11.71 -4.99 -18.43
N ILE A 119 -10.99 -5.99 -18.93
CA ILE A 119 -11.10 -6.47 -20.32
C ILE A 119 -12.49 -7.04 -20.59
N ASN A 120 -13.01 -7.87 -19.68
CA ASN A 120 -14.36 -8.43 -19.76
C ASN A 120 -15.44 -7.34 -19.70
N GLY A 121 -15.14 -6.21 -19.04
CA GLY A 121 -15.96 -5.01 -19.03
C GLY A 121 -15.93 -4.20 -20.34
N GLY A 122 -15.19 -4.65 -21.35
CA GLY A 122 -15.08 -4.02 -22.66
C GLY A 122 -13.89 -3.07 -22.81
N LYS A 123 -13.00 -2.96 -21.80
CA LYS A 123 -11.78 -2.15 -21.91
C LYS A 123 -10.78 -2.84 -22.86
N PRO A 124 -10.14 -2.11 -23.79
CA PRO A 124 -9.06 -2.65 -24.60
C PRO A 124 -7.95 -3.26 -23.74
N GLN A 125 -7.40 -4.41 -24.16
CA GLN A 125 -6.39 -5.14 -23.39
C GLN A 125 -5.13 -4.31 -23.09
N VAL A 126 -4.69 -3.48 -24.05
CA VAL A 126 -3.56 -2.56 -23.85
C VAL A 126 -3.88 -1.53 -22.78
N GLU A 127 -5.06 -0.91 -22.85
CA GLU A 127 -5.51 0.10 -21.88
C GLU A 127 -5.66 -0.48 -20.47
N ALA A 128 -6.20 -1.71 -20.35
CA ALA A 128 -6.31 -2.39 -19.05
C ALA A 128 -4.94 -2.67 -18.40
N LEU A 129 -3.93 -2.97 -19.21
CA LEU A 129 -2.54 -3.13 -18.75
C LEU A 129 -1.88 -1.78 -18.43
N GLU A 130 -2.16 -0.72 -19.18
CA GLU A 130 -1.66 0.63 -18.88
C GLU A 130 -2.23 1.14 -17.55
N ASP A 131 -3.52 0.96 -17.32
CA ASP A 131 -4.15 1.29 -16.03
C ASP A 131 -3.56 0.47 -14.87
N SER A 132 -3.15 -0.77 -15.14
CA SER A 132 -2.49 -1.61 -14.12
C SER A 132 -1.11 -1.10 -13.75
N ILE A 133 -0.38 -0.56 -14.72
CA ILE A 133 0.91 0.07 -14.49
C ILE A 133 0.76 1.33 -13.64
N VAL A 134 -0.27 2.15 -13.91
CA VAL A 134 -0.50 3.43 -13.20
C VAL A 134 -0.86 3.19 -11.73
N ARG A 135 -1.75 2.24 -11.44
CA ARG A 135 -2.20 1.96 -10.07
C ARG A 135 -1.16 1.27 -9.19
N ASN A 136 -0.19 0.58 -9.80
CA ASN A 136 0.69 -0.31 -9.06
C ASN A 136 2.03 0.33 -8.67
N PRO A 137 2.43 0.31 -7.38
CA PRO A 137 3.70 0.87 -6.90
C PRO A 137 4.96 0.03 -7.22
N SER A 138 4.84 -1.26 -7.58
CA SER A 138 6.00 -2.13 -7.85
C SER A 138 6.66 -1.80 -9.20
N THR A 139 7.97 -1.58 -9.17
CA THR A 139 8.74 -1.33 -10.40
C THR A 139 8.87 -2.59 -11.24
N MET A 140 8.99 -3.77 -10.63
CA MET A 140 9.08 -5.03 -11.37
C MET A 140 7.78 -5.35 -12.09
N TYR A 141 6.64 -5.15 -11.41
CA TYR A 141 5.32 -5.31 -12.02
C TYR A 141 5.13 -4.38 -13.21
N ARG A 142 5.39 -3.08 -13.02
CA ARG A 142 5.27 -2.09 -14.10
C ARG A 142 6.10 -2.48 -15.32
N ARG A 143 7.34 -2.92 -15.13
CA ARG A 143 8.20 -3.38 -16.24
C ARG A 143 7.62 -4.60 -16.94
N ALA A 144 7.13 -5.60 -16.19
CA ALA A 144 6.56 -6.81 -16.77
C ALA A 144 5.33 -6.50 -17.64
N MET A 145 4.40 -5.67 -17.13
CA MET A 145 3.22 -5.25 -17.89
C MET A 145 3.59 -4.46 -19.14
N TRP A 146 4.57 -3.55 -19.04
CA TRP A 146 5.09 -2.80 -20.21
C TRP A 146 5.65 -3.73 -21.30
N GLN A 147 6.38 -4.78 -20.93
CA GLN A 147 6.89 -5.74 -21.90
C GLN A 147 5.76 -6.55 -22.56
N MET A 148 4.70 -6.88 -21.82
CA MET A 148 3.53 -7.54 -22.41
C MET A 148 2.81 -6.63 -23.40
N ILE A 149 2.59 -5.35 -23.06
CA ILE A 149 2.02 -4.37 -23.99
C ILE A 149 2.83 -4.28 -25.28
N ASN A 150 4.16 -4.24 -25.16
CA ASN A 150 5.04 -4.18 -26.33
C ASN A 150 5.00 -5.46 -27.18
N ALA A 151 4.76 -6.62 -26.57
CA ALA A 151 4.61 -7.89 -27.30
C ALA A 151 3.27 -8.02 -28.03
N MET A 152 2.28 -7.18 -27.69
CA MET A 152 0.97 -7.14 -28.34
C MET A 152 0.89 -6.17 -29.53
N LYS A 153 1.89 -5.29 -29.68
CA LYS A 153 2.01 -4.34 -30.78
C LYS A 153 2.82 -4.95 -31.92
#